data_AF-B8C9Y1-F1
#
_entry.id   AF-B8C9Y1-F1
#
_cell.length_a   1.000
_cell.length_b   1.000
_cell.length_c   1.000
_cell.angle_alpha   90.00
_cell.angle_beta   90.00
_cell.angle_gamma   90.00
#
_symmetry.space_group_name_H-M   'P 1'
#
loop_
_entity.id
_entity.type
_entity.pdbx_description
1 polymer ?
#
loop_
_entity_poly.entity_id
_entity_poly.type
_entity_poly.pdbx_seq_one_letter_code
_entity_poly.pdbx_strand_id
1 'polypeptide(L)'
;MSPNYIINNNSSDGLLVDFPSRGRGVSMSTEYPKMMDVEAPAPSPMRRQLNVRFANMAEVSLIDKPSQDDIDKTWNSKQEMNAFKRTLLNDGRRMAKFLATTPRGNVTNDELVNCIGIEFLLSPELLAKARDGKRLHSAAVLSEQAHQRVFGECNVDDLARISRDRSRSSRRRAYNIATVYQMM
;
A
#
# COMPACT_ATOMS: atom_id res chain seq x y z
N MET A 1 -11.72 16.94 -45.79
CA MET A 1 -10.29 17.29 -45.90
C MET A 1 -9.58 16.69 -44.70
N SER A 2 -8.92 15.56 -44.90
CA SER A 2 -8.17 14.85 -43.86
C SER A 2 -6.70 15.27 -43.94
N PRO A 3 -6.01 15.57 -42.84
CA PRO A 3 -4.57 15.67 -42.85
C PRO A 3 -3.95 14.27 -42.78
N ASN A 4 -3.22 13.91 -43.84
CA ASN A 4 -2.33 12.77 -43.91
C ASN A 4 -1.13 13.01 -42.98
N TYR A 5 -0.90 12.13 -42.01
CA TYR A 5 0.41 12.02 -41.36
C TYR A 5 1.13 10.79 -41.92
N ILE A 6 2.19 11.06 -42.67
CA ILE A 6 3.14 10.08 -43.17
C ILE A 6 4.04 9.70 -41.99
N ILE A 7 3.91 8.47 -41.49
CA ILE A 7 4.84 7.91 -40.51
C ILE A 7 6.03 7.36 -41.29
N ASN A 8 7.12 8.12 -41.28
CA ASN A 8 8.41 7.69 -41.82
C ASN A 8 9.03 6.70 -40.82
N ASN A 9 8.91 5.40 -41.11
CA ASN A 9 9.62 4.34 -40.41
C ASN A 9 11.07 4.32 -40.88
N ASN A 10 11.97 4.93 -40.10
CA ASN A 10 13.39 4.64 -40.11
C ASN A 10 14.03 5.19 -38.84
N SER A 11 13.99 4.41 -37.76
CA SER A 11 15.04 4.46 -36.75
C SER A 11 15.04 3.15 -35.96
N SER A 12 16.07 2.36 -36.22
CA SER A 12 16.47 1.16 -35.48
C SER A 12 17.14 1.57 -34.16
N ASP A 13 16.43 2.27 -33.28
CA ASP A 13 16.93 2.57 -31.94
C ASP A 13 15.78 2.74 -30.94
N GLY A 14 15.80 1.91 -29.89
CA GLY A 14 14.96 2.07 -28.70
C GLY A 14 13.65 1.29 -28.71
N LEU A 15 13.71 -0.02 -28.40
CA LEU A 15 12.53 -0.75 -27.95
C LEU A 15 11.89 0.00 -26.75
N LEU A 16 10.68 0.54 -26.94
CA LEU A 16 9.91 1.22 -25.89
C LEU A 16 9.44 0.24 -24.79
N VAL A 17 9.42 -1.06 -25.09
CA VAL A 17 9.07 -2.13 -24.14
C VAL A 17 9.93 -3.36 -24.45
N ASP A 18 10.79 -3.74 -23.50
CA ASP A 18 11.53 -5.00 -23.57
C ASP A 18 10.72 -6.07 -22.83
N PHE A 19 10.01 -6.91 -23.60
CA PHE A 19 9.29 -8.04 -23.03
C PHE A 19 10.26 -9.21 -22.86
N PRO A 20 10.22 -9.96 -21.74
CA PRO A 20 11.00 -11.18 -21.62
C PRO A 20 10.65 -12.11 -22.77
N SER A 21 11.60 -12.33 -23.66
CA SER A 21 11.46 -13.23 -24.80
C SER A 21 11.09 -14.60 -24.27
N ARG A 22 9.84 -15.04 -24.49
CA ARG A 22 9.44 -16.43 -24.27
C ARG A 22 10.52 -17.33 -24.87
N GLY A 23 11.05 -18.22 -24.03
CA GLY A 23 12.04 -19.21 -24.40
C GLY A 23 11.70 -19.85 -25.74
N ARG A 24 12.52 -19.54 -26.75
CA ARG A 24 12.65 -20.34 -27.96
C ARG A 24 13.86 -21.23 -27.73
N GLY A 25 13.60 -22.50 -27.48
CA GLY A 25 14.65 -23.50 -27.32
C GLY A 25 14.45 -24.37 -26.09
N VAL A 26 13.46 -25.27 -26.15
CA VAL A 26 13.72 -26.61 -25.62
C VAL A 26 14.81 -27.19 -26.53
N SER A 27 16.07 -26.96 -26.20
CA SER A 27 17.14 -27.83 -26.67
C SER A 27 17.09 -29.06 -25.79
N MET A 28 16.25 -30.00 -26.19
CA MET A 28 16.48 -31.42 -25.89
C MET A 28 17.76 -31.81 -26.62
N SER A 29 18.92 -31.47 -26.06
CA SER A 29 20.16 -32.18 -26.37
C SER A 29 20.13 -33.44 -25.52
N THR A 30 19.55 -34.47 -26.11
CA THR A 30 19.71 -35.87 -25.75
C THR A 30 21.19 -36.19 -25.77
N GLU A 31 21.81 -36.34 -24.61
CA GLU A 31 22.99 -37.20 -24.41
C GLU A 31 23.28 -37.30 -22.91
N TYR A 32 22.71 -38.32 -22.27
CA TYR A 32 23.21 -38.83 -20.99
C TYR A 32 24.13 -40.02 -21.29
N PRO A 33 25.39 -40.04 -20.84
CA PRO A 33 25.96 -41.28 -20.36
C PRO A 33 25.36 -41.55 -18.98
N LYS A 34 24.51 -42.58 -18.95
CA LYS A 34 24.04 -43.33 -17.78
C LYS A 34 25.12 -43.34 -16.68
N MET A 35 24.81 -42.94 -15.43
CA MET A 35 25.20 -43.60 -14.17
C MET A 35 24.73 -42.81 -12.93
N MET A 36 24.14 -43.56 -11.98
CA MET A 36 23.87 -43.29 -10.56
C MET A 36 22.59 -42.53 -10.16
N ASP A 37 21.66 -43.31 -9.59
CA ASP A 37 20.50 -42.91 -8.82
C ASP A 37 20.92 -42.14 -7.56
N VAL A 38 20.68 -40.83 -7.56
CA VAL A 38 20.51 -40.05 -6.33
C VAL A 38 19.25 -39.22 -6.50
N GLU A 39 18.22 -39.57 -5.74
CA GLU A 39 16.92 -38.91 -5.72
C GLU A 39 17.09 -37.47 -5.19
N ALA A 40 17.17 -36.51 -6.12
CA ALA A 40 17.24 -35.09 -5.80
C ALA A 40 15.86 -34.59 -5.33
N PRO A 41 15.79 -33.73 -4.28
CA PRO A 41 14.53 -33.19 -3.83
C PRO A 41 13.89 -32.35 -4.94
N ALA A 42 12.56 -32.50 -5.10
CA ALA A 42 11.79 -31.85 -6.14
C ALA A 42 12.08 -30.34 -6.20
N PRO A 43 12.33 -29.77 -7.41
CA PRO A 43 12.59 -28.34 -7.55
C PRO A 43 11.38 -27.57 -7.06
N SER A 44 11.60 -26.72 -6.05
CA SER A 44 10.60 -25.77 -5.57
C SER A 44 10.10 -24.95 -6.78
N PRO A 45 8.79 -24.69 -6.93
CA PRO A 45 8.31 -23.92 -8.07
C PRO A 45 8.92 -22.51 -7.99
N MET A 46 9.91 -22.25 -8.84
CA MET A 46 10.49 -20.92 -8.98
C MET A 46 9.36 -19.98 -9.38
N ARG A 47 9.02 -19.05 -8.49
CA ARG A 47 8.05 -17.98 -8.76
C ARG A 47 8.51 -17.23 -10.01
N ARG A 48 7.61 -17.05 -10.98
CA ARG A 48 7.94 -16.36 -12.22
C ARG A 48 7.94 -14.86 -11.96
N GLN A 49 9.10 -14.33 -11.63
CA GLN A 49 9.30 -12.89 -11.55
C GLN A 49 9.54 -12.38 -12.97
N LEU A 50 8.54 -11.73 -13.55
CA LEU A 50 8.68 -11.08 -14.85
C LEU A 50 8.99 -9.60 -14.61
N ASN A 51 10.24 -9.22 -14.90
CA ASN A 51 10.66 -7.83 -14.87
C ASN A 51 10.38 -7.22 -16.25
N VAL A 52 9.61 -6.14 -16.27
CA VAL A 52 9.33 -5.36 -17.47
C VAL A 52 9.96 -3.99 -17.28
N ARG A 53 10.75 -3.56 -18.26
CA ARG A 53 11.45 -2.28 -18.22
C ARG A 53 10.80 -1.33 -19.23
N PHE A 54 10.14 -0.30 -18.72
CA PHE A 54 9.41 0.69 -19.53
C PHE A 54 10.26 1.93 -19.84
N ALA A 55 11.30 2.18 -19.04
CA ALA A 55 12.26 3.27 -19.24
C ALA A 55 13.60 2.92 -18.58
N ASN A 56 14.67 3.64 -18.94
CA ASN A 56 16.02 3.33 -18.46
C ASN A 56 16.15 3.38 -16.92
N MET A 57 15.28 4.15 -16.24
CA MET A 57 15.25 4.30 -14.77
C MET A 57 14.02 3.68 -14.08
N ALA A 58 13.15 2.95 -14.80
CA ALA A 58 11.94 2.38 -14.20
C ALA A 58 11.84 0.87 -14.50
N GLU A 59 11.89 0.07 -13.45
CA GLU A 59 11.67 -1.37 -13.48
C GLU A 59 10.33 -1.67 -12.79
N VAL A 60 9.48 -2.44 -13.48
CA VAL A 60 8.22 -2.93 -12.92
C VAL A 60 8.35 -4.43 -12.78
N SER A 61 8.28 -4.92 -11.53
CA SER A 61 8.20 -6.34 -11.25
C SER A 61 6.73 -6.75 -11.13
N LEU A 62 6.30 -7.67 -11.98
CA LEU A 62 5.01 -8.35 -11.81
C LEU A 62 5.20 -9.46 -10.79
N ILE A 63 4.58 -9.29 -9.62
CA ILE A 63 4.62 -10.27 -8.52
C ILE A 63 3.29 -11.02 -8.54
N ASP A 64 3.34 -12.32 -8.79
CA ASP A 64 2.18 -13.20 -8.65
C ASP A 64 1.58 -13.07 -7.25
N LYS A 65 0.24 -13.15 -7.16
CA LYS A 65 -0.46 -13.13 -5.87
C LYS A 65 0.16 -14.20 -4.95
N PRO A 66 0.67 -13.82 -3.75
CA PRO A 66 1.27 -14.77 -2.83
C PRO A 66 0.26 -15.85 -2.43
N SER A 67 0.77 -17.05 -2.12
CA SER A 67 -0.08 -18.14 -1.64
C SER A 67 -0.71 -17.75 -0.30
N GLN A 68 -1.80 -18.42 0.09
CA GLN A 68 -2.46 -18.12 1.36
C GLN A 68 -1.50 -18.36 2.55
N ASP A 69 -0.68 -19.41 2.50
CA ASP A 69 0.34 -19.71 3.51
C ASP A 69 1.40 -18.61 3.63
N ASP A 70 1.80 -17.98 2.51
CA ASP A 70 2.73 -16.85 2.53
C ASP A 70 2.10 -15.59 3.14
N ILE A 71 0.82 -15.35 2.83
CA ILE A 71 0.05 -14.23 3.41
C ILE A 71 -0.09 -14.41 4.91
N ASP A 72 -0.37 -15.63 5.37
CA ASP A 72 -0.57 -15.90 6.79
C ASP A 72 0.75 -15.85 7.58
N LYS A 73 1.90 -15.97 6.91
CA LYS A 73 3.25 -15.78 7.48
C LYS A 73 3.77 -14.34 7.42
N THR A 74 3.11 -13.44 6.70
CA THR A 74 3.54 -12.03 6.67
C THR A 74 3.20 -11.30 7.97
N TRP A 75 4.01 -10.28 8.30
CA TRP A 75 3.91 -9.38 9.48
C TRP A 75 2.53 -8.70 9.68
N ASN A 76 1.60 -8.88 8.75
CA ASN A 76 0.24 -8.36 8.81
C ASN A 76 -0.77 -9.45 8.43
N SER A 77 -0.62 -10.66 8.99
CA SER A 77 -1.63 -11.69 8.82
C SER A 77 -3.01 -11.17 9.25
N LYS A 78 -4.09 -11.74 8.71
CA LYS A 78 -5.45 -11.34 9.11
C LYS A 78 -5.67 -11.52 10.61
N GLN A 79 -5.06 -12.55 11.20
CA GLN A 79 -5.15 -12.84 12.62
C GLN A 79 -4.48 -11.76 13.45
N GLU A 80 -3.24 -11.37 13.12
CA GLU A 80 -2.53 -10.29 13.82
C GLU A 80 -3.28 -8.97 13.70
N MET A 81 -3.76 -8.63 12.50
CA MET A 81 -4.55 -7.41 12.29
C MET A 81 -5.83 -7.40 13.14
N ASN A 82 -6.51 -8.54 13.26
CA ASN A 82 -7.70 -8.68 14.10
C ASN A 82 -7.36 -8.63 15.60
N ALA A 83 -6.22 -9.20 16.02
CA ALA A 83 -5.73 -9.07 17.38
C ALA A 83 -5.41 -7.61 17.71
N PHE A 84 -4.67 -6.93 16.85
CA PHE A 84 -4.35 -5.51 16.97
C PHE A 84 -5.61 -4.64 17.10
N LYS A 85 -6.60 -4.82 16.21
CA LYS A 85 -7.87 -4.08 16.28
C LYS A 85 -8.61 -4.29 17.60
N ARG A 86 -8.61 -5.52 18.13
CA ARG A 86 -9.23 -5.82 19.43
C ARG A 86 -8.52 -5.11 20.57
N THR A 87 -7.18 -5.17 20.60
CA THR A 87 -6.35 -4.47 21.58
C THR A 87 -6.62 -2.96 21.52
N LEU A 88 -6.57 -2.38 20.33
CA LEU A 88 -6.82 -0.95 20.11
C LEU A 88 -8.20 -0.49 20.64
N LEU A 89 -9.25 -1.26 20.39
CA LEU A 89 -10.60 -0.96 20.90
C LEU A 89 -10.68 -1.10 22.41
N ASN A 90 -10.01 -2.10 22.99
CA ASN A 90 -9.97 -2.28 24.44
C ASN A 90 -9.21 -1.16 25.13
N ASP A 91 -8.09 -0.70 24.56
CA ASP A 91 -7.32 0.44 25.06
C ASP A 91 -8.15 1.73 25.02
N GLY A 92 -8.84 1.97 23.91
CA GLY A 92 -9.78 3.09 23.78
C GLY A 92 -10.87 3.06 24.86
N ARG A 93 -11.51 1.91 25.09
CA ARG A 93 -12.54 1.76 26.13
C ARG A 93 -12.00 1.95 27.53
N ARG A 94 -10.84 1.36 27.84
CA ARG A 94 -10.18 1.46 29.14
C ARG A 94 -9.83 2.92 29.44
N MET A 95 -9.25 3.61 28.48
CA MET A 95 -8.86 5.01 28.63
C MET A 95 -10.06 5.95 28.71
N ALA A 96 -11.08 5.75 27.87
CA ALA A 96 -12.32 6.51 27.96
C ALA A 96 -12.98 6.38 29.34
N LYS A 97 -13.02 5.15 29.90
CA LYS A 97 -13.54 4.92 31.25
C LYS A 97 -12.69 5.62 32.30
N PHE A 98 -11.37 5.48 32.24
CA PHE A 98 -10.43 6.14 33.16
C PHE A 98 -10.63 7.67 33.18
N LEU A 99 -10.70 8.30 32.02
CA LEU A 99 -10.89 9.75 31.90
C LEU A 99 -12.29 10.21 32.35
N ALA A 100 -13.31 9.36 32.22
CA ALA A 100 -14.66 9.67 32.67
C ALA A 100 -14.81 9.59 34.20
N THR A 101 -14.06 8.70 34.87
CA THR A 101 -14.17 8.48 36.32
C THR A 101 -13.15 9.28 37.14
N THR A 102 -12.06 9.73 36.51
CA THR A 102 -10.97 10.42 37.20
C THR A 102 -11.21 11.93 37.19
N PRO A 103 -11.18 12.62 38.35
CA PRO A 103 -11.25 14.08 38.39
C PRO A 103 -10.13 14.70 37.53
N ARG A 104 -10.46 15.75 36.76
CA ARG A 104 -9.52 16.37 35.80
C ARG A 104 -8.18 16.79 36.41
N GLY A 105 -8.16 17.26 37.65
CA GLY A 105 -6.94 17.66 38.35
C GLY A 105 -6.03 16.50 38.77
N ASN A 106 -6.53 15.27 38.69
CA ASN A 106 -5.80 14.07 39.10
C ASN A 106 -5.27 13.27 37.90
N VAL A 107 -5.54 13.72 36.67
CA VAL A 107 -5.00 13.10 35.45
C VAL A 107 -3.63 13.69 35.17
N THR A 108 -2.61 12.84 35.22
CA THR A 108 -1.21 13.21 34.95
C THR A 108 -0.92 13.29 33.46
N ASN A 109 0.16 13.97 33.09
CA ASN A 109 0.61 14.02 31.69
C ASN A 109 0.99 12.63 31.16
N ASP A 110 1.59 11.77 31.99
CA ASP A 110 1.96 10.40 31.63
C ASP A 110 0.73 9.55 31.27
N GLU A 111 -0.38 9.75 31.98
CA GLU A 111 -1.65 9.10 31.67
C GLU A 111 -2.24 9.60 30.35
N LEU A 112 -2.11 10.90 30.06
CA LEU A 112 -2.55 11.48 28.79
C LEU A 112 -1.70 11.00 27.60
N VAL A 113 -0.42 10.71 27.78
CA VAL A 113 0.44 10.13 26.72
C VAL A 113 -0.13 8.80 26.21
N ASN A 114 -0.74 8.00 27.08
CA ASN A 114 -1.39 6.74 26.69
C ASN A 114 -2.63 6.94 25.79
N CYS A 115 -3.13 8.16 25.65
CA CYS A 115 -4.22 8.49 24.74
C CYS A 115 -3.74 8.70 23.29
N ILE A 116 -2.44 8.91 23.07
CA ILE A 116 -1.91 9.28 21.76
C ILE A 116 -2.18 8.18 20.74
N GLY A 117 -2.72 8.56 19.58
CA GLY A 117 -3.12 7.64 18.53
C GLY A 117 -4.48 6.95 18.75
N ILE A 118 -5.05 6.98 19.96
CA ILE A 118 -6.38 6.44 20.28
C ILE A 118 -7.40 7.51 20.66
N GLU A 119 -7.06 8.78 20.54
CA GLU A 119 -7.88 9.92 20.99
C GLU A 119 -9.25 9.94 20.29
N PHE A 120 -9.30 9.47 19.05
CA PHE A 120 -10.55 9.37 18.29
C PHE A 120 -11.49 8.29 18.83
N LEU A 121 -11.02 7.38 19.69
CA LEU A 121 -11.82 6.35 20.36
C LEU A 121 -12.33 6.80 21.74
N LEU A 122 -11.87 7.95 22.25
CA LEU A 122 -12.22 8.42 23.59
C LEU A 122 -13.65 8.98 23.69
N SER A 123 -14.27 9.32 22.56
CA SER A 123 -15.68 9.72 22.52
C SER A 123 -16.36 9.24 21.23
N PRO A 124 -17.67 8.92 21.28
CA PRO A 124 -18.44 8.56 20.10
C PRO A 124 -18.39 9.62 19.00
N GLU A 125 -18.39 10.90 19.37
CA GLU A 125 -18.40 12.05 18.45
C GLU A 125 -17.08 12.15 17.68
N LEU A 126 -15.95 11.98 18.37
CA LEU A 126 -14.64 11.98 17.71
C LEU A 126 -14.47 10.77 16.78
N LEU A 127 -15.00 9.61 17.18
CA LEU A 127 -14.98 8.40 16.34
C LEU A 127 -15.81 8.60 15.07
N ALA A 128 -17.03 9.14 15.20
CA ALA A 128 -17.89 9.45 14.07
C ALA A 128 -17.20 10.43 13.12
N LYS A 129 -16.64 11.53 13.64
CA LYS A 129 -15.91 12.53 12.85
C LYS A 129 -14.70 11.93 12.14
N ALA A 130 -13.92 11.08 12.80
CA ALA A 130 -12.78 10.40 12.19
C ALA A 130 -13.22 9.45 11.06
N ARG A 131 -14.32 8.72 11.25
CA ARG A 131 -14.89 7.82 10.24
C ARG A 131 -15.39 8.60 9.03
N ASP A 132 -16.12 9.69 9.25
CA ASP A 132 -16.65 10.53 8.18
C ASP A 132 -15.54 11.22 7.41
N GLY A 133 -14.51 11.71 8.09
CA GLY A 133 -13.32 12.28 7.44
C GLY A 133 -12.64 11.29 6.49
N LYS A 134 -12.44 10.04 6.92
CA LYS A 134 -11.89 8.98 6.07
C LYS A 134 -12.79 8.68 4.87
N ARG A 135 -14.10 8.54 5.10
CA ARG A 135 -15.08 8.27 4.04
C ARG A 135 -15.07 9.39 2.98
N LEU A 136 -15.12 10.64 3.40
CA LEU A 136 -15.12 11.81 2.50
C LEU A 136 -13.81 11.92 1.72
N HIS A 137 -12.67 11.64 2.36
CA HIS A 137 -11.38 11.61 1.68
C HIS A 137 -11.34 10.54 0.59
N SER A 138 -11.69 9.29 0.92
CA SER A 138 -11.74 8.19 -0.05
C SER A 138 -12.72 8.48 -1.19
N ALA A 139 -13.91 8.99 -0.88
CA ALA A 139 -14.91 9.34 -1.88
C ALA A 139 -14.40 10.41 -2.86
N ALA A 140 -13.72 11.44 -2.36
CA ALA A 140 -13.16 12.49 -3.21
C ALA A 140 -12.08 11.95 -4.17
N VAL A 141 -11.16 11.12 -3.67
CA VAL A 141 -10.11 10.50 -4.50
C VAL A 141 -10.73 9.57 -5.55
N LEU A 142 -11.68 8.71 -5.16
CA LEU A 142 -12.33 7.79 -6.08
C LEU A 142 -13.19 8.51 -7.12
N SER A 143 -13.85 9.60 -6.74
CA SER A 143 -14.63 10.43 -7.66
C SER A 143 -13.73 11.06 -8.72
N GLU A 144 -12.57 11.60 -8.33
CA GLU A 144 -11.61 12.16 -9.28
C GLU A 144 -11.03 11.06 -10.19
N GLN A 145 -10.69 9.89 -9.64
CA GLN A 145 -10.23 8.77 -10.46
C GLN A 145 -11.28 8.29 -11.47
N ALA A 146 -12.57 8.32 -11.10
CA ALA A 146 -13.66 7.99 -12.00
C ALA A 146 -13.81 9.07 -13.09
N HIS A 147 -13.69 10.34 -12.71
CA HIS A 147 -13.70 11.47 -13.64
C HIS A 147 -12.59 11.34 -14.68
N GLN A 148 -11.33 11.20 -14.26
CA GLN A 148 -10.19 11.03 -15.17
C GLN A 148 -10.34 9.82 -16.10
N ARG A 149 -10.91 8.71 -15.60
CA ARG A 149 -11.20 7.53 -16.44
C ARG A 149 -12.19 7.80 -17.57
N VAL A 150 -13.21 8.63 -17.34
CA VAL A 150 -14.20 8.98 -18.38
C VAL A 150 -13.56 9.81 -19.49
N PHE A 151 -12.61 10.68 -19.15
CA PHE A 151 -11.93 11.56 -20.11
C PHE A 151 -10.61 10.97 -20.67
N GLY A 152 -10.22 9.77 -20.24
CA GLY A 152 -8.99 9.12 -20.68
C GLY A 152 -7.71 9.81 -20.15
N GLU A 153 -7.81 10.53 -19.05
CA GLU A 153 -6.73 11.28 -18.44
C GLU A 153 -6.08 10.49 -17.29
N CYS A 154 -4.81 10.81 -16.98
CA CYS A 154 -4.12 10.31 -15.81
C CYS A 154 -3.32 11.45 -15.17
N ASN A 155 -4.02 12.32 -14.43
CA ASN A 155 -3.41 13.46 -13.77
C ASN A 155 -3.12 13.14 -12.30
N VAL A 156 -1.87 12.73 -12.05
CA VAL A 156 -1.37 12.38 -10.72
C VAL A 156 -1.33 13.59 -9.79
N ASP A 157 -1.04 14.79 -10.31
CA ASP A 157 -0.93 16.01 -9.52
C ASP A 157 -2.27 16.44 -8.93
N ASP A 158 -3.35 16.28 -9.70
CA ASP A 158 -4.71 16.56 -9.24
C ASP A 158 -5.14 15.61 -8.11
N LEU A 159 -4.87 14.31 -8.27
CA LEU A 159 -5.12 13.32 -7.20
C LEU A 159 -4.29 13.61 -5.95
N ALA A 160 -3.01 13.97 -6.13
CA ALA A 160 -2.14 14.36 -5.04
C ALA A 160 -2.61 15.64 -4.34
N ARG A 161 -3.12 16.63 -5.09
CA ARG A 161 -3.69 17.86 -4.54
C ARG A 161 -4.94 17.56 -3.72
N ILE A 162 -5.91 16.83 -4.28
CA ILE A 162 -7.16 16.45 -3.59
C ILE A 162 -6.85 15.65 -2.32
N SER A 163 -5.92 14.70 -2.40
CA SER A 163 -5.48 13.92 -1.24
C SER A 163 -4.85 14.81 -0.15
N ARG A 164 -3.97 15.73 -0.54
CA ARG A 164 -3.34 16.70 0.37
C ARG A 164 -4.36 17.62 1.04
N ASP A 165 -5.29 18.18 0.28
CA ASP A 165 -6.27 19.14 0.80
C ASP A 165 -7.18 18.48 1.83
N ARG A 166 -7.65 17.27 1.52
CA ARG A 166 -8.53 16.49 2.42
C ARG A 166 -7.80 15.93 3.65
N SER A 167 -6.49 15.71 3.58
CA SER A 167 -5.68 15.25 4.71
C SER A 167 -5.04 16.37 5.53
N ARG A 168 -5.22 17.65 5.16
CA ARG A 168 -4.55 18.81 5.80
C ARG A 168 -4.72 18.86 7.31
N SER A 169 -5.94 18.65 7.81
CA SER A 169 -6.23 18.67 9.26
C SER A 169 -5.50 17.54 10.00
N SER A 170 -5.54 16.32 9.46
CA SER A 170 -4.83 15.16 10.01
C SER A 170 -3.32 15.35 10.00
N ARG A 171 -2.76 15.92 8.92
CA ARG A 171 -1.32 16.22 8.81
C ARG A 171 -0.89 17.28 9.83
N ARG A 172 -1.66 18.37 9.98
CA ARG A 172 -1.38 19.40 10.99
C ARG A 172 -1.42 18.82 12.40
N ARG A 173 -2.39 17.95 12.68
CA ARG A 173 -2.48 17.26 13.96
C ARG A 173 -1.27 16.36 14.20
N ALA A 174 -0.89 15.52 13.23
CA ALA A 174 0.28 14.66 13.34
C ALA A 174 1.57 15.46 13.56
N TYR A 175 1.74 16.59 12.85
CA TYR A 175 2.85 17.51 13.05
C TYR A 175 2.91 18.05 14.48
N ASN A 176 1.78 18.50 15.03
CA ASN A 176 1.73 19.00 16.41
C ASN A 176 2.14 17.90 17.41
N ILE A 177 1.63 16.68 17.25
CA ILE A 177 2.00 15.54 18.10
C ILE A 177 3.50 15.27 18.00
N ALA A 178 4.04 15.18 16.78
CA ALA A 178 5.46 14.92 16.55
C ALA A 178 6.37 16.01 17.14
N THR A 179 5.94 17.27 17.08
CA THR A 179 6.69 18.40 17.66
C THR A 179 6.75 18.29 19.18
N VAL A 180 5.66 17.90 19.84
CA VAL A 180 5.64 17.68 21.30
C VAL A 180 6.63 16.58 21.69
N TYR A 181 6.71 15.48 20.94
CA TYR A 181 7.68 14.41 21.18
C TYR A 181 9.14 14.84 21.01
N GLN A 182 9.42 15.84 20.17
CA GLN A 182 10.79 16.36 20.04
C GLN A 182 11.22 17.25 21.21
N MET A 183 10.26 17.74 22.00
CA MET A 183 10.49 18.65 23.14
C MET A 183 10.47 17.94 24.50
N MET A 184 10.10 16.66 24.53
CA MET A 184 10.14 15.77 25.71
C MET A 184 11.42 14.95 25.69
#